data_AF-A0A7S4CMU3-F1
#
_entry.id   AF-A0A7S4CMU3-F1
#
_cell.length_a   1.000
_cell.length_b   1.000
_cell.length_c   1.000
_cell.angle_alpha   90.00
_cell.angle_beta   90.00
_cell.angle_gamma   90.00
#
_symmetry.space_group_name_H-M   'P 1'
#
loop_
_entity.id
_entity.type
_entity.pdbx_description
1 polymer ?
#
loop_
_entity_poly.entity_id
_entity_poly.type
_entity_poly.pdbx_seq_one_letter_code
_entity_poly.pdbx_strand_id
1 'polypeptide(L)'
;TPQRPSSSTKTHVEFQQIVHALETSKMSTIEGDDARVESSAFTRILKVAFWSMICSILALFRWNKANTALHTLVGTKSQANSIRRHRHRHAPSTNKTTNVHSFWGSLEEAGLGNHICVVDRYHGSDGGVTLTYSQMRTNIATMAAALQHIGVIKGTTVGLFAENSHRWLIVDQAVMMCGGVDVVRGASAPVTELLYILEDSQCSVLIAETPQLMEKILDSISVACAKDLQCAVLLYGTEAEAIALQGKLKMVLKDTLSSHDV
;
A
#
# COMPACT_ATOMS: atom_id res chain seq x y z
N THR A 1 24.28 29.15 -16.75
CA THR A 1 24.26 27.93 -15.93
C THR A 1 22.85 27.36 -15.99
N PRO A 2 22.61 26.18 -16.57
CA PRO A 2 21.25 25.67 -16.66
C PRO A 2 20.79 25.27 -15.24
N GLN A 3 19.65 25.82 -14.82
CA GLN A 3 19.07 25.57 -13.50
C GLN A 3 18.73 24.07 -13.36
N ARG A 4 19.21 23.45 -12.27
CA ARG A 4 18.81 22.08 -11.91
C ARG A 4 17.32 22.07 -11.58
N PRO A 5 16.53 21.12 -12.13
CA PRO A 5 15.13 21.00 -11.76
C PRO A 5 14.99 20.66 -10.27
N SER A 6 14.01 21.27 -9.62
CA SER A 6 13.67 21.07 -8.20
C SER A 6 13.38 19.60 -7.87
N SER A 7 13.72 19.17 -6.65
CA SER A 7 13.58 17.77 -6.20
C SER A 7 12.14 17.24 -6.26
N SER A 8 11.12 18.10 -6.10
CA SER A 8 9.71 17.70 -6.23
C SER A 8 9.33 17.25 -7.65
N THR A 9 10.02 17.76 -8.67
CA THR A 9 9.76 17.42 -10.07
C THR A 9 10.34 16.05 -10.42
N LYS A 10 11.40 15.60 -9.74
CA LYS A 10 12.01 14.28 -9.97
C LYS A 10 11.16 13.13 -9.41
N THR A 11 10.61 13.28 -8.21
CA THR A 11 9.74 12.26 -7.61
C THR A 11 8.43 12.09 -8.38
N HIS A 12 7.92 13.19 -8.93
CA HIS A 12 6.76 13.17 -9.83
C HIS A 12 7.07 12.48 -11.17
N VAL A 13 8.29 12.57 -11.67
CA VAL A 13 8.73 11.89 -12.90
C VAL A 13 8.91 10.39 -12.68
N GLU A 14 9.52 9.96 -11.57
CA GLU A 14 9.68 8.53 -11.24
C GLU A 14 8.32 7.83 -10.97
N PHE A 15 7.36 8.55 -10.40
CA PHE A 15 6.01 8.03 -10.20
C PHE A 15 5.19 7.98 -11.50
N GLN A 16 5.34 8.97 -12.39
CA GLN A 16 4.75 8.95 -13.73
C GLN A 16 5.33 7.83 -14.61
N GLN A 17 6.60 7.44 -14.40
CA GLN A 17 7.20 6.29 -15.07
C GLN A 17 6.53 4.97 -14.68
N ILE A 18 6.11 4.81 -13.42
CA ILE A 18 5.32 3.65 -12.97
C ILE A 18 3.96 3.63 -13.66
N VAL A 19 3.28 4.77 -13.76
CA VAL A 19 2.00 4.89 -14.48
C VAL A 19 2.18 4.58 -15.98
N HIS A 20 3.24 5.07 -16.60
CA HIS A 20 3.53 4.85 -18.02
C HIS A 20 3.94 3.40 -18.35
N ALA A 21 4.71 2.75 -17.48
CA ALA A 21 5.02 1.33 -17.57
C ALA A 21 3.76 0.45 -17.42
N LEU A 22 2.77 0.91 -16.67
CA LEU A 22 1.47 0.25 -16.54
C LEU A 22 0.56 0.49 -17.77
N GLU A 23 0.60 1.68 -18.38
CA GLU A 23 -0.15 2.01 -19.61
C GLU A 23 0.32 1.20 -20.83
N THR A 24 1.63 0.95 -20.95
CA THR A 24 2.21 0.17 -22.06
C THR A 24 1.93 -1.34 -21.97
N SER A 25 1.57 -1.83 -20.78
CA SER A 25 1.28 -3.26 -20.54
C SER A 25 -0.08 -3.71 -21.11
N LYS A 26 -1.00 -2.80 -21.47
CA LYS A 26 -2.39 -3.16 -21.83
C LYS A 26 -2.61 -3.55 -23.30
N MET A 27 -1.58 -3.64 -24.12
CA MET A 27 -1.75 -3.93 -25.55
C MET A 27 -1.80 -5.43 -25.89
N SER A 28 -1.89 -6.31 -24.90
CA SER A 28 -2.12 -7.74 -25.12
C SER A 28 -2.90 -8.39 -23.98
N THR A 29 -3.94 -9.15 -24.32
CA THR A 29 -4.80 -10.06 -23.50
C THR A 29 -6.20 -9.47 -23.24
N ILE A 30 -7.19 -9.75 -24.11
CA ILE A 30 -8.10 -10.92 -24.20
C ILE A 30 -9.25 -10.83 -23.19
N GLU A 31 -10.47 -10.70 -23.73
CA GLU A 31 -11.78 -10.75 -23.06
C GLU A 31 -12.09 -12.16 -22.51
N GLY A 32 -12.77 -12.23 -21.36
CA GLY A 32 -13.34 -13.47 -20.82
C GLY A 32 -14.15 -13.24 -19.54
N ASP A 33 -15.38 -13.75 -19.55
CA ASP A 33 -16.55 -13.45 -18.71
C ASP A 33 -16.57 -13.99 -17.25
N ASP A 34 -17.53 -13.42 -16.51
CA ASP A 34 -18.08 -13.73 -15.18
C ASP A 34 -18.16 -15.20 -14.73
N ALA A 35 -17.93 -15.46 -13.42
CA ALA A 35 -18.99 -15.81 -12.44
C ALA A 35 -18.46 -16.43 -11.11
N ARG A 36 -19.01 -15.92 -9.99
CA ARG A 36 -19.30 -16.54 -8.68
C ARG A 36 -18.40 -17.67 -8.13
N VAL A 37 -17.73 -17.41 -6.99
CA VAL A 37 -17.33 -18.45 -6.01
C VAL A 37 -17.54 -17.95 -4.56
N GLU A 38 -17.68 -18.89 -3.64
CA GLU A 38 -18.66 -18.95 -2.55
C GLU A 38 -18.27 -18.39 -1.17
N SER A 39 -19.32 -18.20 -0.35
CA SER A 39 -19.44 -17.57 0.97
C SER A 39 -18.56 -18.08 2.14
N SER A 40 -17.65 -19.04 1.95
CA SER A 40 -16.83 -19.59 3.05
C SER A 40 -15.52 -18.82 3.28
N ALA A 41 -14.84 -18.40 2.20
CA ALA A 41 -13.60 -17.62 2.25
C ALA A 41 -13.82 -16.21 2.83
N PHE A 42 -14.98 -15.61 2.52
CA PHE A 42 -15.37 -14.26 2.97
C PHE A 42 -15.33 -14.09 4.50
N THR A 43 -15.67 -15.14 5.25
CA THR A 43 -15.72 -15.11 6.72
C THR A 43 -14.34 -15.26 7.38
N ARG A 44 -13.37 -15.88 6.69
CA ARG A 44 -11.98 -16.04 7.17
C ARG A 44 -11.15 -14.81 6.81
N ILE A 45 -11.32 -14.27 5.60
CA ILE A 45 -10.73 -13.01 5.13
C ILE A 45 -11.16 -11.84 6.02
N LEU A 46 -12.44 -11.78 6.43
CA LEU A 46 -12.90 -10.75 7.35
C LEU A 46 -12.16 -10.79 8.70
N LYS A 47 -11.77 -11.96 9.21
CA LYS A 47 -11.08 -12.07 10.50
C LYS A 47 -9.63 -11.59 10.42
N VAL A 48 -8.93 -11.88 9.33
CA VAL A 48 -7.55 -11.44 9.12
C VAL A 48 -7.51 -9.94 8.83
N ALA A 49 -8.39 -9.44 7.96
CA ALA A 49 -8.52 -8.01 7.68
C ALA A 49 -8.94 -7.21 8.94
N PHE A 50 -9.84 -7.75 9.76
CA PHE A 50 -10.24 -7.12 11.02
C PHE A 50 -9.12 -7.13 12.06
N TRP A 51 -8.30 -8.19 12.12
CA TRP A 51 -7.15 -8.25 13.02
C TRP A 51 -5.99 -7.35 12.56
N SER A 52 -5.78 -7.22 11.24
CA SER A 52 -4.84 -6.27 10.65
C SER A 52 -5.27 -4.83 10.93
N MET A 53 -6.56 -4.50 10.71
CA MET A 53 -7.13 -3.19 11.03
C MET A 53 -7.00 -2.86 12.52
N ILE A 54 -7.26 -3.82 13.42
CA ILE A 54 -7.06 -3.64 14.86
C ILE A 54 -5.58 -3.44 15.19
N CYS A 55 -4.66 -4.20 14.58
CA CYS A 55 -3.22 -4.02 14.80
C CYS A 55 -2.74 -2.64 14.33
N SER A 56 -3.23 -2.14 13.18
CA SER A 56 -2.92 -0.81 12.65
C SER A 56 -3.49 0.31 13.53
N ILE A 57 -4.74 0.17 14.00
CA ILE A 57 -5.34 1.08 14.98
C ILE A 57 -4.57 1.05 16.31
N LEU A 58 -4.19 -0.13 16.80
CA LEU A 58 -3.41 -0.29 18.03
C LEU A 58 -2.00 0.27 17.87
N ALA A 59 -1.37 0.14 16.70
CA ALA A 59 -0.08 0.76 16.40
C ALA A 59 -0.19 2.30 16.42
N LEU A 60 -1.25 2.86 15.84
CA LEU A 60 -1.59 4.29 15.93
C LEU A 60 -1.84 4.73 17.39
N PHE A 61 -2.53 3.91 18.21
CA PHE A 61 -2.74 4.18 19.63
C PHE A 61 -1.46 4.06 20.46
N ARG A 62 -0.59 3.08 20.16
CA ARG A 62 0.68 2.86 20.85
C ARG A 62 1.67 3.98 20.52
N TRP A 63 1.66 4.45 19.28
CA TRP A 63 2.34 5.68 18.84
C TRP A 63 1.80 6.91 19.56
N ASN A 64 0.47 7.09 19.64
CA ASN A 64 -0.15 8.21 20.36
C ASN A 64 0.18 8.19 21.87
N LYS A 65 0.20 7.01 22.51
CA LYS A 65 0.56 6.86 23.93
C LYS A 65 2.05 7.12 24.19
N ALA A 66 2.93 6.66 23.31
CA ALA A 66 4.37 6.95 23.38
C ALA A 66 4.66 8.45 23.15
N ASN A 67 3.96 9.09 22.22
CA ASN A 67 4.08 10.52 21.96
C ASN A 67 3.52 11.36 23.13
N THR A 68 2.43 10.90 23.75
CA THR A 68 1.88 11.50 24.98
C THR A 68 2.87 11.36 26.15
N ALA A 69 3.48 10.18 26.32
CA ALA A 69 4.47 9.93 27.38
C ALA A 69 5.71 10.83 27.25
N LEU A 70 6.22 11.01 26.02
CA LEU A 70 7.33 11.91 25.70
C LEU A 70 7.01 13.39 26.00
N HIS A 71 5.77 13.83 25.81
CA HIS A 71 5.34 15.19 26.15
C HIS A 71 5.05 15.40 27.64
N THR A 72 4.71 14.35 28.41
CA THR A 72 4.58 14.42 29.88
C THR A 72 5.91 14.48 30.64
N LEU A 73 7.02 14.11 30.01
CA LEU A 73 8.36 14.19 30.63
C LEU A 73 8.94 15.61 30.64
N VAL A 74 8.29 16.59 29.99
CA VAL A 74 8.80 17.97 29.82
C VAL A 74 7.86 19.04 30.41
N GLY A 75 6.73 18.69 31.02
CA GLY A 75 5.74 19.68 31.48
C GLY A 75 5.06 19.34 32.79
N THR A 76 4.92 20.34 33.68
CA THR A 76 4.16 20.22 34.93
C THR A 76 2.68 19.92 34.63
N LYS A 77 2.01 19.15 35.51
CA LYS A 77 0.60 18.71 35.36
C LYS A 77 -0.40 19.86 35.07
N SER A 78 -0.06 21.09 35.45
CA SER A 78 -0.84 22.30 35.17
C SER A 78 -0.79 22.71 33.68
N GLN A 79 0.39 22.66 33.05
CA GLN A 79 0.57 22.90 31.61
C GLN A 79 -0.03 21.78 30.75
N ALA A 80 0.06 20.53 31.20
CA ALA A 80 -0.57 19.40 30.50
C ALA A 80 -2.10 19.59 30.37
N ASN A 81 -2.75 20.14 31.40
CA ASN A 81 -4.20 20.40 31.38
C ASN A 81 -4.60 21.62 30.52
N SER A 82 -3.76 22.66 30.43
CA SER A 82 -4.03 23.78 29.50
C SER A 82 -3.83 23.35 28.05
N ILE A 83 -2.79 22.56 27.76
CA ILE A 83 -2.53 21.97 26.44
C ILE A 83 -3.64 21.01 26.03
N ARG A 84 -4.16 20.19 26.96
CA ARG A 84 -5.28 19.27 26.71
C ARG A 84 -6.58 20.00 26.37
N ARG A 85 -6.85 21.16 26.99
CA ARG A 85 -8.02 21.99 26.68
C ARG A 85 -7.88 22.79 25.38
N HIS A 86 -6.66 23.11 24.95
CA HIS A 86 -6.43 23.76 23.65
C HIS A 86 -6.46 22.77 22.48
N ARG A 87 -5.96 21.54 22.63
CA ARG A 87 -5.91 20.53 21.55
C ARG A 87 -7.29 20.03 21.09
N HIS A 88 -8.30 19.97 21.96
CA HIS A 88 -9.63 19.49 21.58
C HIS A 88 -10.54 20.56 20.95
N ARG A 89 -10.14 21.83 20.88
CA ARG A 89 -11.00 22.87 20.28
C ARG A 89 -11.01 22.89 18.75
N HIS A 90 -10.09 22.18 18.09
CA HIS A 90 -9.92 22.23 16.64
C HIS A 90 -9.73 20.83 16.00
N ALA A 91 -9.99 19.75 16.73
CA ALA A 91 -10.00 18.43 16.12
C ALA A 91 -11.27 18.32 15.23
N PRO A 92 -11.15 17.96 13.94
CA PRO A 92 -12.31 17.80 13.07
C PRO A 92 -13.28 16.78 13.68
N SER A 93 -14.57 17.09 13.69
CA SER A 93 -15.60 16.13 14.12
C SER A 93 -15.59 14.92 13.18
N THR A 94 -15.20 13.75 13.69
CA THR A 94 -15.18 12.47 12.94
C THR A 94 -16.57 11.88 12.71
N ASN A 95 -17.64 12.56 13.17
CA ASN A 95 -19.02 12.06 13.09
C ASN A 95 -19.57 11.97 11.66
N LYS A 96 -18.83 12.45 10.65
CA LYS A 96 -19.19 12.34 9.21
C LYS A 96 -18.38 11.30 8.44
N THR A 97 -17.37 10.68 9.06
CA THR A 97 -16.47 9.75 8.38
C THR A 97 -17.17 8.39 8.22
N THR A 98 -17.68 8.09 7.04
CA THR A 98 -18.37 6.82 6.72
C THR A 98 -17.43 5.69 6.33
N ASN A 99 -16.20 6.02 5.90
CA ASN A 99 -15.15 5.05 5.56
C ASN A 99 -13.76 5.64 5.83
N VAL A 100 -12.75 4.76 6.00
CA VAL A 100 -11.35 5.17 6.25
C VAL A 100 -10.84 6.18 5.23
N HIS A 101 -11.20 6.03 3.96
CA HIS A 101 -10.74 6.94 2.91
C HIS A 101 -11.27 8.37 3.05
N SER A 102 -12.52 8.56 3.51
CA SER A 102 -13.14 9.88 3.70
C SER A 102 -12.42 10.73 4.75
N PHE A 103 -11.58 10.12 5.58
CA PHE A 103 -10.70 10.80 6.53
C PHE A 103 -9.79 11.81 5.84
N TRP A 104 -9.16 11.44 4.72
CA TRP A 104 -8.21 12.30 4.01
C TRP A 104 -8.87 13.58 3.48
N GLY A 105 -10.09 13.47 2.95
CA GLY A 105 -10.88 14.63 2.52
C GLY A 105 -11.29 15.53 3.69
N SER A 106 -11.70 14.91 4.81
CA SER A 106 -12.11 15.63 6.02
C SER A 106 -10.97 16.47 6.62
N LEU A 107 -9.72 16.01 6.52
CA LEU A 107 -8.56 16.78 6.99
C LEU A 107 -8.28 18.01 6.13
N GLU A 108 -8.47 17.91 4.82
CA GLU A 108 -8.30 19.04 3.92
C GLU A 108 -9.40 20.08 4.10
N GLU A 109 -10.66 19.64 4.25
CA GLU A 109 -11.81 20.49 4.60
C GLU A 109 -11.60 21.23 5.93
N ALA A 110 -10.90 20.59 6.88
CA ALA A 110 -10.53 21.20 8.15
C ALA A 110 -9.33 22.18 8.06
N GLY A 111 -8.80 22.44 6.87
CA GLY A 111 -7.67 23.32 6.65
C GLY A 111 -6.31 22.72 7.05
N LEU A 112 -6.25 21.41 7.30
CA LEU A 112 -5.01 20.73 7.71
C LEU A 112 -4.16 20.24 6.53
N GLY A 113 -4.59 20.49 5.28
CA GLY A 113 -3.94 19.98 4.07
C GLY A 113 -2.43 20.30 3.97
N ASN A 114 -2.00 21.47 4.44
CA ASN A 114 -0.60 21.91 4.41
C ASN A 114 0.23 21.42 5.61
N HIS A 115 -0.37 20.74 6.58
CA HIS A 115 0.37 20.19 7.71
C HIS A 115 1.13 18.93 7.29
N ILE A 116 2.29 18.72 7.92
CA ILE A 116 3.09 17.50 7.75
C ILE A 116 2.26 16.30 8.22
N CYS A 117 2.14 15.32 7.33
CA CYS A 117 1.48 14.05 7.57
C CYS A 117 2.51 12.94 7.87
N VAL A 118 3.50 12.79 6.99
CA VAL A 118 4.53 11.74 7.08
C VAL A 118 5.92 12.35 6.93
N VAL A 119 6.86 11.85 7.73
CA VAL A 119 8.30 12.07 7.56
C VAL A 119 8.96 10.70 7.49
N ASP A 120 9.30 10.28 6.28
CA ASP A 120 10.10 9.08 6.02
C ASP A 120 11.56 9.49 5.89
N ARG A 121 12.43 9.05 6.80
CA ARG A 121 13.85 9.46 6.79
C ARG A 121 14.74 8.52 5.98
N TYR A 122 14.19 7.40 5.51
CA TYR A 122 14.97 6.30 4.98
C TYR A 122 14.80 6.16 3.46
N HIS A 123 13.63 6.56 2.94
CA HIS A 123 13.31 6.38 1.52
C HIS A 123 13.15 7.74 0.84
N GLY A 124 14.21 8.24 0.20
CA GLY A 124 14.21 9.48 -0.59
C GLY A 124 15.58 9.76 -1.23
N SER A 125 15.60 10.50 -2.35
CA SER A 125 16.81 10.79 -3.14
C SER A 125 17.91 11.53 -2.36
N ASP A 126 17.54 12.24 -1.28
CA ASP A 126 18.43 13.12 -0.50
C ASP A 126 18.29 12.91 1.03
N GLY A 127 18.00 11.69 1.49
CA GLY A 127 17.93 11.37 2.93
C GLY A 127 16.54 11.47 3.58
N GLY A 128 15.50 11.24 2.78
CA GLY A 128 14.11 11.12 3.23
C GLY A 128 13.10 11.90 2.40
N VAL A 129 11.83 11.72 2.73
CA VAL A 129 10.65 12.34 2.14
C VAL A 129 9.76 12.87 3.26
N THR A 130 9.30 14.11 3.11
CA THR A 130 8.26 14.70 3.97
C THR A 130 7.05 15.02 3.13
N LEU A 131 5.88 14.50 3.51
CA LEU A 131 4.62 14.72 2.80
C LEU A 131 3.63 15.47 3.69
N THR A 132 2.94 16.44 3.10
CA THR A 132 1.76 17.05 3.71
C THR A 132 0.53 16.17 3.56
N TYR A 133 -0.55 16.46 4.28
CA TYR A 133 -1.82 15.73 4.13
C TYR A 133 -2.39 15.83 2.71
N SER A 134 -2.31 16.99 2.07
CA SER A 134 -2.80 17.18 0.69
C SER A 134 -1.95 16.40 -0.33
N GLN A 135 -0.63 16.37 -0.15
CA GLN A 135 0.27 15.54 -0.97
C GLN A 135 -0.01 14.05 -0.75
N MET A 136 -0.20 13.62 0.49
CA MET A 136 -0.53 12.24 0.82
C MET A 136 -1.84 11.81 0.16
N ARG A 137 -2.89 12.61 0.28
CA ARG A 137 -4.19 12.38 -0.38
C ARG A 137 -4.03 12.26 -1.90
N THR A 138 -3.26 13.15 -2.52
CA THR A 138 -3.01 13.13 -3.97
C THR A 138 -2.28 11.85 -4.39
N ASN A 139 -1.25 11.46 -3.65
CA ASN A 139 -0.49 10.23 -3.92
C ASN A 139 -1.36 8.98 -3.76
N ILE A 140 -2.20 8.93 -2.71
CA ILE A 140 -3.17 7.84 -2.48
C ILE A 140 -4.16 7.76 -3.65
N ALA A 141 -4.75 8.89 -4.05
CA ALA A 141 -5.73 8.92 -5.15
C ALA A 141 -5.10 8.46 -6.48
N THR A 142 -3.85 8.85 -6.73
CA THR A 142 -3.15 8.48 -7.97
C THR A 142 -2.78 7.00 -7.96
N MET A 143 -2.29 6.48 -6.83
CA MET A 143 -2.02 5.06 -6.65
C MET A 143 -3.31 4.23 -6.77
N ALA A 144 -4.43 4.68 -6.21
CA ALA A 144 -5.72 4.00 -6.32
C ALA A 144 -6.18 3.90 -7.78
N ALA A 145 -6.03 4.98 -8.56
CA ALA A 145 -6.32 4.96 -9.99
C ALA A 145 -5.44 3.94 -10.75
N ALA A 146 -4.15 3.87 -10.41
CA ALA A 146 -3.24 2.87 -11.00
C ALA A 146 -3.63 1.44 -10.60
N LEU A 147 -3.99 1.20 -9.34
CA LEU A 147 -4.45 -0.11 -8.85
C LEU A 147 -5.76 -0.53 -9.54
N GLN A 148 -6.71 0.38 -9.71
CA GLN A 148 -7.94 0.10 -10.48
C GLN A 148 -7.63 -0.25 -11.93
N HIS A 149 -6.65 0.44 -12.53
CA HIS A 149 -6.26 0.18 -13.91
C HIS A 149 -5.73 -1.25 -14.12
N ILE A 150 -5.04 -1.82 -13.12
CA ILE A 150 -4.53 -3.20 -13.13
C ILE A 150 -5.54 -4.22 -12.57
N GLY A 151 -6.79 -3.82 -12.35
CA GLY A 151 -7.88 -4.74 -11.98
C GLY A 151 -8.17 -4.86 -10.48
N VAL A 152 -7.57 -4.03 -9.62
CA VAL A 152 -7.97 -3.99 -8.20
C VAL A 152 -9.34 -3.34 -8.08
N ILE A 153 -10.32 -4.17 -7.73
CA ILE A 153 -11.71 -3.78 -7.52
C ILE A 153 -12.17 -4.21 -6.13
N LYS A 154 -13.44 -3.97 -5.83
CA LYS A 154 -14.03 -4.37 -4.55
C LYS A 154 -13.88 -5.87 -4.32
N GLY A 155 -13.23 -6.25 -3.23
CA GLY A 155 -13.01 -7.65 -2.83
C GLY A 155 -11.75 -8.29 -3.41
N THR A 156 -11.00 -7.60 -4.29
CA THR A 156 -9.70 -8.09 -4.76
C THR A 156 -8.72 -8.20 -3.59
N THR A 157 -8.08 -9.36 -3.43
CA THR A 157 -7.04 -9.61 -2.43
C THR A 157 -5.68 -9.17 -2.95
N VAL A 158 -4.99 -8.34 -2.18
CA VAL A 158 -3.70 -7.73 -2.55
C VAL A 158 -2.67 -8.06 -1.48
N GLY A 159 -1.68 -8.90 -1.82
CA GLY A 159 -0.53 -9.14 -0.96
C GLY A 159 0.36 -7.90 -0.92
N LEU A 160 0.58 -7.30 0.25
CA LEU A 160 1.45 -6.14 0.43
C LEU A 160 2.63 -6.53 1.33
N PHE A 161 3.74 -6.91 0.70
CA PHE A 161 4.93 -7.42 1.37
C PHE A 161 6.04 -6.37 1.42
N ALA A 162 6.04 -5.54 2.45
CA ALA A 162 6.98 -4.45 2.62
C ALA A 162 7.12 -4.00 4.07
N GLU A 163 8.24 -3.32 4.38
CA GLU A 163 8.42 -2.65 5.65
C GLU A 163 7.75 -1.26 5.64
N ASN A 164 7.64 -0.68 6.84
CA ASN A 164 6.99 0.62 7.03
C ASN A 164 7.72 1.73 6.27
N SER A 165 7.04 2.35 5.32
CA SER A 165 7.51 3.50 4.56
C SER A 165 6.34 4.39 4.12
N HIS A 166 6.64 5.59 3.62
CA HIS A 166 5.60 6.45 3.05
C HIS A 166 4.87 5.77 1.88
N ARG A 167 5.58 5.01 1.04
CA ARG A 167 4.98 4.27 -0.08
C ARG A 167 4.10 3.13 0.39
N TRP A 168 4.49 2.42 1.45
CA TRP A 168 3.65 1.39 2.07
C TRP A 168 2.30 1.99 2.48
N LEU A 169 2.32 3.12 3.20
CA LEU A 169 1.09 3.77 3.65
C LEU A 169 0.25 4.30 2.47
N ILE A 170 0.87 4.80 1.41
CA ILE A 170 0.16 5.22 0.20
C ILE A 170 -0.57 4.02 -0.44
N VAL A 171 0.11 2.89 -0.60
CA VAL A 171 -0.44 1.69 -1.23
C VAL A 171 -1.55 1.08 -0.38
N ASP A 172 -1.34 0.92 0.92
CA ASP A 172 -2.34 0.44 1.88
C ASP A 172 -3.67 1.22 1.77
N GLN A 173 -3.57 2.55 1.82
CA GLN A 173 -4.75 3.42 1.71
C GLN A 173 -5.37 3.39 0.31
N ALA A 174 -4.56 3.23 -0.73
CA ALA A 174 -5.04 3.12 -2.10
C ALA A 174 -5.81 1.81 -2.35
N VAL A 175 -5.33 0.67 -1.82
CA VAL A 175 -6.06 -0.61 -1.89
C VAL A 175 -7.43 -0.49 -1.24
N MET A 176 -7.50 0.10 -0.03
CA MET A 176 -8.77 0.35 0.64
C MET A 176 -9.67 1.32 -0.14
N MET A 177 -9.11 2.33 -0.80
CA MET A 177 -9.86 3.25 -1.65
C MET A 177 -10.49 2.54 -2.86
N CYS A 178 -9.83 1.52 -3.42
CA CYS A 178 -10.38 0.66 -4.47
C CYS A 178 -11.44 -0.33 -3.96
N GLY A 179 -11.59 -0.47 -2.64
CA GLY A 179 -12.42 -1.50 -2.01
C GLY A 179 -11.75 -2.88 -1.99
N GLY A 180 -10.46 -2.96 -2.30
CA GLY A 180 -9.66 -4.16 -2.18
C GLY A 180 -9.38 -4.52 -0.72
N VAL A 181 -8.80 -5.70 -0.53
CA VAL A 181 -8.42 -6.23 0.78
C VAL A 181 -6.91 -6.45 0.77
N ASP A 182 -6.21 -5.72 1.63
CA ASP A 182 -4.78 -5.86 1.83
C ASP A 182 -4.46 -7.08 2.71
N VAL A 183 -3.42 -7.82 2.31
CA VAL A 183 -2.84 -8.93 3.07
C VAL A 183 -1.38 -8.58 3.33
N VAL A 184 -1.15 -7.98 4.49
CA VAL A 184 0.13 -7.32 4.79
C VAL A 184 1.11 -8.26 5.47
N ARG A 185 2.37 -8.23 5.02
CA ARG A 185 3.48 -8.83 5.76
C ARG A 185 4.77 -8.03 5.60
N GLY A 186 5.65 -8.08 6.60
CA GLY A 186 6.96 -7.44 6.52
C GLY A 186 7.85 -8.15 5.50
N ALA A 187 8.62 -7.39 4.72
CA ALA A 187 9.53 -7.93 3.70
C ALA A 187 10.65 -8.80 4.29
N SER A 188 10.96 -8.61 5.58
CA SER A 188 11.95 -9.40 6.32
C SER A 188 11.47 -10.80 6.74
N ALA A 189 10.19 -11.14 6.54
CA ALA A 189 9.67 -12.46 6.87
C ALA A 189 10.27 -13.56 5.97
N PRO A 190 10.36 -14.81 6.45
CA PRO A 190 10.81 -15.93 5.64
C PRO A 190 9.97 -16.08 4.36
N VAL A 191 10.62 -16.36 3.22
CA VAL A 191 9.94 -16.52 1.92
C VAL A 191 8.85 -17.61 1.99
N THR A 192 9.09 -18.68 2.74
CA THR A 192 8.10 -19.74 2.96
C THR A 192 6.82 -19.24 3.64
N GLU A 193 6.95 -18.28 4.56
CA GLU A 193 5.81 -17.65 5.22
C GLU A 193 5.07 -16.72 4.27
N LEU A 194 5.80 -15.92 3.48
CA LEU A 194 5.21 -15.04 2.48
C LEU A 194 4.40 -15.82 1.44
N LEU A 195 4.94 -16.95 0.96
CA LEU A 195 4.26 -17.85 0.03
C LEU A 195 3.02 -18.48 0.64
N TYR A 196 3.11 -18.96 1.89
CA TYR A 196 1.96 -19.50 2.61
C TYR A 196 0.82 -18.46 2.69
N ILE A 197 1.15 -17.21 3.05
CA ILE A 197 0.18 -16.12 3.14
C ILE A 197 -0.42 -15.80 1.77
N LEU A 198 0.42 -15.75 0.73
CA LEU A 198 0.01 -15.45 -0.63
C LEU A 198 -0.98 -16.50 -1.17
N GLU A 199 -0.70 -17.78 -0.92
CA GLU A 199 -1.53 -18.91 -1.35
C GLU A 199 -2.83 -19.02 -0.53
N ASP A 200 -2.77 -18.99 0.81
CA ASP A 200 -3.96 -19.10 1.67
C ASP A 200 -4.93 -17.93 1.48
N SER A 201 -4.40 -16.76 1.14
CA SER A 201 -5.21 -15.57 0.88
C SER A 201 -5.67 -15.42 -0.57
N GLN A 202 -5.22 -16.31 -1.47
CA GLN A 202 -5.55 -16.32 -2.89
C GLN A 202 -5.37 -14.94 -3.53
N CYS A 203 -4.22 -14.30 -3.27
CA CYS A 203 -3.98 -12.93 -3.68
C CYS A 203 -3.94 -12.80 -5.21
N SER A 204 -4.78 -11.93 -5.76
CA SER A 204 -4.78 -11.62 -7.19
C SER A 204 -3.68 -10.65 -7.61
N VAL A 205 -3.22 -9.82 -6.66
CA VAL A 205 -2.13 -8.87 -6.89
C VAL A 205 -1.09 -9.02 -5.79
N LEU A 206 0.19 -9.06 -6.17
CA LEU A 206 1.32 -9.03 -5.24
C LEU A 206 2.06 -7.70 -5.37
N ILE A 207 2.23 -6.99 -4.27
CA ILE A 207 3.03 -5.78 -4.19
C ILE A 207 4.19 -6.08 -3.24
N ALA A 208 5.42 -6.11 -3.77
CA ALA A 208 6.62 -6.41 -2.99
C ALA A 208 7.53 -5.19 -2.85
N GLU A 209 8.23 -5.08 -1.73
CA GLU A 209 9.07 -3.93 -1.43
C GLU A 209 10.17 -3.69 -2.47
N THR A 210 10.92 -4.74 -2.80
CA THR A 210 12.13 -4.64 -3.61
C THR A 210 12.15 -5.70 -4.71
N PRO A 211 12.95 -5.49 -5.78
CA PRO A 211 13.11 -6.48 -6.84
C PRO A 211 13.66 -7.81 -6.31
N GLN A 212 14.57 -7.77 -5.33
CA GLN A 212 15.20 -8.97 -4.76
C GLN A 212 14.20 -9.80 -3.96
N LEU A 213 13.25 -9.16 -3.26
CA LEU A 213 12.18 -9.88 -2.58
C LEU A 213 11.24 -10.52 -3.60
N MET A 214 10.81 -9.75 -4.62
CA MET A 214 9.95 -10.25 -5.69
C MET A 214 10.59 -11.46 -6.37
N GLU A 215 11.87 -11.38 -6.70
CA GLU A 215 12.60 -12.46 -7.34
C GLU A 215 12.59 -13.75 -6.52
N LYS A 216 12.89 -13.65 -5.22
CA LYS A 216 12.86 -14.80 -4.29
C LYS A 216 11.49 -15.45 -4.20
N ILE A 217 10.43 -14.64 -4.20
CA ILE A 217 9.05 -15.14 -4.19
C ILE A 217 8.78 -15.88 -5.49
N LEU A 218 9.07 -15.26 -6.64
CA LEU A 218 8.83 -15.88 -7.96
C LEU A 218 9.67 -17.14 -8.19
N ASP A 219 10.86 -17.26 -7.61
CA ASP A 219 11.68 -18.48 -7.68
C ASP A 219 11.10 -19.66 -6.89
N SER A 220 10.30 -19.37 -5.86
CA SER A 220 9.81 -20.36 -4.90
C SER A 220 8.29 -20.54 -4.94
N ILE A 221 7.60 -19.83 -5.83
CA ILE A 221 6.14 -19.84 -5.91
C ILE A 221 5.61 -21.19 -6.42
N SER A 222 4.57 -21.69 -5.77
CA SER A 222 3.88 -22.92 -6.17
C SER A 222 2.94 -22.64 -7.36
N VAL A 223 2.64 -23.66 -8.16
CA VAL A 223 1.61 -23.59 -9.22
C VAL A 223 0.25 -23.20 -8.63
N ALA A 224 -0.09 -23.74 -7.46
CA ALA A 224 -1.32 -23.44 -6.75
C ALA A 224 -1.43 -21.96 -6.35
N CYS A 225 -0.32 -21.35 -5.94
CA CYS A 225 -0.27 -19.93 -5.60
C CYS A 225 -0.24 -19.04 -6.86
N ALA A 226 0.46 -19.46 -7.92
CA ALA A 226 0.62 -18.68 -9.14
C ALA A 226 -0.69 -18.53 -9.92
N LYS A 227 -1.59 -19.52 -9.87
CA LYS A 227 -2.87 -19.50 -10.62
C LYS A 227 -3.76 -18.30 -10.29
N ASP A 228 -3.72 -17.84 -9.04
CA ASP A 228 -4.59 -16.77 -8.55
C ASP A 228 -3.96 -15.40 -8.83
N LEU A 229 -2.64 -15.35 -9.02
CA LEU A 229 -1.86 -14.12 -9.18
C LEU A 229 -1.93 -13.60 -10.63
N GLN A 230 -2.48 -12.41 -10.81
CA GLN A 230 -2.65 -11.78 -12.11
C GLN A 230 -1.62 -10.68 -12.37
N CYS A 231 -1.17 -10.01 -11.31
CA CYS A 231 -0.27 -8.86 -11.42
C CYS A 231 0.72 -8.81 -10.26
N ALA A 232 1.93 -8.31 -10.54
CA ALA A 232 2.93 -8.02 -9.53
C ALA A 232 3.43 -6.58 -9.67
N VAL A 233 3.61 -5.88 -8.55
CA VAL A 233 4.01 -4.47 -8.48
C VAL A 233 5.20 -4.33 -7.53
N LEU A 234 6.14 -3.45 -7.86
CA LEU A 234 7.28 -3.12 -7.00
C LEU A 234 7.03 -1.78 -6.29
N LEU A 235 7.24 -1.72 -4.97
CA LEU A 235 7.25 -0.43 -4.27
C LEU A 235 8.54 0.33 -4.58
N TYR A 236 9.68 -0.33 -4.59
CA TYR A 236 10.98 0.26 -4.90
C TYR A 236 11.67 -0.55 -5.99
N GLY A 237 12.39 0.14 -6.86
CA GLY A 237 13.08 -0.46 -7.99
C GLY A 237 13.10 0.47 -9.19
N THR A 238 13.91 0.11 -10.17
CA THR A 238 14.00 0.77 -11.46
C THR A 238 13.04 0.13 -12.46
N GLU A 239 12.73 0.87 -13.53
CA GLU A 239 11.94 0.34 -14.65
C GLU A 239 12.60 -0.89 -15.29
N ALA A 240 13.93 -0.91 -15.39
CA ALA A 240 14.68 -2.04 -15.91
C ALA A 240 14.50 -3.31 -15.07
N GLU A 241 14.51 -3.19 -13.74
CA GLU A 241 14.27 -4.32 -12.82
C GLU A 241 12.82 -4.81 -12.91
N ALA A 242 11.86 -3.89 -13.06
CA ALA A 242 10.45 -4.25 -13.27
C ALA A 242 10.25 -5.04 -14.57
N ILE A 243 10.87 -4.60 -15.67
CA ILE A 243 10.81 -5.30 -16.97
C ILE A 243 11.43 -6.70 -16.88
N ALA A 244 12.57 -6.83 -16.22
CA ALA A 244 13.23 -8.13 -16.02
C ALA A 244 12.33 -9.12 -15.26
N LEU A 245 11.68 -8.66 -14.18
CA LEU A 245 10.76 -9.47 -13.39
C LEU A 245 9.44 -9.78 -14.11
N GLN A 246 8.97 -8.90 -14.99
CA GLN A 246 7.77 -9.13 -15.79
C GLN A 246 7.91 -10.37 -16.68
N GLY A 247 9.08 -10.57 -17.30
CA GLY A 247 9.37 -11.76 -18.10
C GLY A 247 9.30 -13.04 -17.27
N LYS A 248 9.84 -13.01 -16.05
CA LYS A 248 9.82 -14.12 -15.10
C LYS A 248 8.41 -14.47 -14.65
N LEU A 249 7.61 -13.46 -14.28
CA LEU A 249 6.21 -13.65 -13.92
C LEU A 249 5.41 -14.30 -15.06
N LYS A 250 5.58 -13.82 -16.30
CA LYS A 250 4.91 -14.41 -17.47
C LYS A 250 5.26 -15.88 -17.67
N MET A 251 6.52 -16.26 -17.42
CA MET A 251 6.95 -17.66 -17.51
C MET A 251 6.26 -18.53 -16.45
N VAL A 252 6.27 -18.08 -15.19
CA VAL A 252 5.59 -18.75 -14.07
C VAL A 252 4.09 -18.95 -14.34
N LEU A 253 3.42 -17.91 -14.83
CA LEU A 253 1.99 -17.97 -15.14
C LEU A 253 1.70 -18.90 -16.34
N LYS A 254 2.57 -18.91 -17.36
CA LYS A 254 2.43 -19.79 -18.52
C LYS A 254 2.62 -21.27 -18.15
N ASP A 255 3.62 -21.58 -17.33
CA ASP A 255 3.88 -22.95 -16.86
C ASP A 255 2.74 -23.48 -15.96
N THR A 256 2.03 -22.57 -15.31
CA THR A 256 0.83 -22.89 -14.51
C THR A 256 -0.37 -23.24 -15.40
N LEU A 257 -0.55 -22.54 -16.52
CA LEU A 257 -1.64 -22.82 -17.46
C LEU A 257 -1.43 -24.13 -18.24
N SER A 258 -0.19 -24.46 -18.61
CA SER A 258 0.12 -25.69 -19.36
C SER A 258 0.03 -26.97 -18.51
N SER A 259 0.11 -26.86 -17.19
CA SER A 259 -0.04 -27.99 -16.25
C SER A 259 -1.50 -28.31 -15.88
N HIS A 260 -2.48 -27.54 -16.38
CA HIS A 260 -3.91 -27.83 -16.24
C HIS A 260 -4.51 -28.61 -17.43
N ASP A 261 -3.75 -28.86 -18.49
CA ASP A 261 -4.19 -29.59 -19.70
C ASP A 261 -3.85 -31.10 -19.69
N VAL A 262 -3.57 -31.70 -18.52
CA VAL A 262 -3.25 -33.14 -18.37
C VAL A 262 -4.17 -33.83 -17.36
#